data_AF-W4S2F1-F1
#
_entry.id   AF-W4S2F1-F1
#
_cell.length_a   1.000
_cell.length_b   1.000
_cell.length_c   1.000
_cell.angle_alpha   90.00
_cell.angle_beta   90.00
_cell.angle_gamma   90.00
#
_symmetry.space_group_name_H-M   'P 1'
#
loop_
_entity.id
_entity.type
_entity.pdbx_description
1 polymer ?
#
loop_
_entity_poly.entity_id
_entity_poly.type
_entity_poly.pdbx_seq_one_letter_code
_entity_poly.pdbx_strand_id
1 'polypeptide(L)'
;MREDKDAGVSTFRVMLPNVGDRAAAQALVKRIAAAGMGDYYVIAQGEDNSIALGQYQSRERAERRQASLVGAGFPAQLLPSGTGQSRWWIDVRSTAAIGTLQGTASAARQRSLDCAALR
;
A
#
# COMPACT_ATOMS: atom_id res chain seq x y z
N MET A 1 6.10 4.36 -21.14
CA MET A 1 6.00 3.32 -20.09
C MET A 1 5.36 3.97 -18.88
N ARG A 2 4.26 3.40 -18.36
CA ARG A 2 3.55 3.90 -17.18
C ARG A 2 3.57 2.83 -16.09
N GLU A 3 3.94 3.22 -14.87
CA GLU A 3 3.87 2.36 -13.69
C GLU A 3 2.64 2.73 -12.88
N ASP A 4 1.82 1.73 -12.57
CA ASP A 4 0.78 1.83 -11.55
C ASP A 4 1.29 1.08 -10.31
N LYS A 5 1.93 1.84 -9.41
CA LYS A 5 2.56 1.37 -8.17
C LYS A 5 1.57 0.74 -7.19
N ASP A 6 0.29 1.04 -7.35
CA ASP A 6 -0.77 0.63 -6.44
C ASP A 6 -1.76 -0.33 -7.12
N ALA A 7 -1.47 -0.78 -8.34
CA ALA A 7 -2.29 -1.78 -9.01
C ALA A 7 -2.40 -3.05 -8.16
N GLY A 8 -3.62 -3.37 -7.72
CA GLY A 8 -3.87 -4.53 -6.86
C GLY A 8 -3.52 -4.34 -5.38
N VAL A 9 -3.13 -3.13 -4.96
CA VAL A 9 -3.14 -2.73 -3.55
C VAL A 9 -4.58 -2.35 -3.19
N SER A 10 -5.17 -3.06 -2.23
CA SER A 10 -6.53 -2.77 -1.76
C SER A 10 -6.53 -1.85 -0.55
N THR A 11 -5.49 -1.91 0.28
CA THR A 11 -5.35 -1.11 1.51
C THR A 11 -3.88 -0.83 1.85
N PHE A 12 -3.62 0.19 2.65
CA PHE A 12 -2.32 0.55 3.21
C PHE A 12 -2.42 0.50 4.72
N ARG A 13 -1.52 -0.23 5.37
CA ARG A 13 -1.50 -0.34 6.84
C ARG A 13 -0.31 0.43 7.37
N VAL A 14 -0.52 1.14 8.47
CA VAL A 14 0.57 1.77 9.21
C VAL A 14 0.76 0.97 10.49
N MET A 15 1.96 0.49 10.74
CA MET A 15 2.25 -0.33 11.92
C MET A 15 3.66 -0.13 12.45
N LEU A 16 3.87 -0.43 13.72
CA LEU A 16 5.19 -0.53 14.33
C LEU A 16 5.50 -2.02 14.51
N PRO A 17 6.35 -2.59 13.65
CA PRO A 17 6.84 -3.94 13.85
C PRO A 17 7.90 -3.97 14.95
N ASN A 18 8.06 -5.13 15.59
CA ASN A 18 9.12 -5.41 16.55
C ASN A 18 9.19 -4.38 17.69
N VAL A 19 8.10 -4.22 18.43
CA VAL A 19 8.06 -3.36 19.63
C VAL A 19 8.61 -4.09 20.87
N GLY A 20 9.27 -5.24 20.69
CA GLY A 20 9.83 -6.06 21.75
C GLY A 20 8.76 -6.78 22.58
N ASP A 21 9.02 -6.90 23.88
CA ASP A 21 8.15 -7.59 24.81
C ASP A 21 6.81 -6.85 25.05
N ARG A 22 5.90 -7.52 25.75
CA ARG A 22 4.57 -6.98 26.03
C ARG A 22 4.61 -5.69 26.87
N ALA A 23 5.61 -5.53 27.74
CA ALA A 23 5.75 -4.36 28.59
C ALA A 23 6.20 -3.13 27.78
N ALA A 24 7.16 -3.31 26.88
CA ALA A 24 7.61 -2.32 25.90
C ALA A 24 6.48 -1.90 24.97
N ALA A 25 5.71 -2.87 24.45
CA ALA A 25 4.52 -2.58 23.65
C ALA A 25 3.48 -1.73 24.41
N GLN A 26 3.22 -2.05 25.68
CA GLN A 26 2.30 -1.26 26.52
C GLN A 26 2.81 0.15 26.82
N ALA A 27 4.11 0.31 27.10
CA ALA A 27 4.71 1.62 27.32
C ALA A 27 4.60 2.49 26.07
N LEU A 28 4.80 1.89 24.89
CA LEU A 28 4.67 2.58 23.61
C LEU A 28 3.23 2.97 23.31
N VAL A 29 2.28 2.07 23.54
CA VAL A 29 0.84 2.33 23.48
C VAL A 29 0.46 3.55 24.34
N LYS A 30 0.92 3.60 25.59
CA LYS A 30 0.65 4.74 26.49
C LYS A 30 1.20 6.05 25.92
N ARG A 31 2.40 6.04 25.32
CA ARG A 31 2.99 7.21 24.68
C ARG A 31 2.20 7.66 23.45
N ILE A 32 1.74 6.71 22.63
CA ILE A 32 0.92 6.98 21.44
C ILE A 32 -0.44 7.58 21.83
N ALA A 33 -1.07 7.02 22.87
CA ALA A 33 -2.32 7.55 23.42
C ALA A 33 -2.14 8.96 23.99
N ALA A 34 -1.04 9.21 24.72
CA ALA A 34 -0.70 10.55 25.24
C ALA A 34 -0.44 11.57 24.12
N ALA A 35 0.03 11.12 22.96
CA ALA A 35 0.16 11.94 21.76
C ALA A 35 -1.16 12.14 20.97
N GLY A 36 -2.30 11.69 21.52
CA GLY A 36 -3.63 11.85 20.92
C GLY A 36 -3.93 10.90 19.77
N MET A 37 -3.14 9.84 19.58
CA MET A 37 -3.30 8.88 18.50
C MET A 37 -4.07 7.64 19.01
N GLY A 38 -5.40 7.75 19.08
CA GLY A 38 -6.26 6.76 19.77
C GLY A 38 -6.55 5.45 19.04
N ASP A 39 -6.32 5.38 17.72
CA ASP A 39 -6.65 4.18 16.93
C ASP A 39 -5.44 3.27 16.78
N TYR A 40 -5.26 2.36 17.75
CA TYR A 40 -4.20 1.34 17.71
C TYR A 40 -4.71 -0.05 18.12
N TYR A 41 -4.07 -1.08 17.57
CA TYR A 41 -4.33 -2.48 17.88
C TYR A 41 -3.00 -3.22 18.08
N VAL A 42 -2.84 -3.86 19.22
CA VAL A 42 -1.64 -4.67 19.51
C VAL A 42 -1.84 -6.07 18.94
N ILE A 43 -0.94 -6.47 18.06
CA ILE A 43 -0.88 -7.81 17.46
C ILE A 43 0.28 -8.54 18.14
N ALA A 44 -0.05 -9.56 18.92
CA ALA A 44 0.95 -10.47 19.47
C ALA A 44 1.32 -11.52 18.40
N GLN A 45 2.59 -11.57 17.99
CA GLN A 45 3.15 -12.53 17.04
C GLN A 45 4.21 -13.37 17.75
N GLY A 46 3.78 -14.30 18.62
CA GLY A 46 4.71 -15.11 19.41
C GLY A 46 5.46 -14.28 20.45
N GLU A 47 6.80 -14.29 20.40
CA GLU A 47 7.66 -13.49 21.30
C GLU A 47 7.72 -12.01 20.90
N ASP A 48 7.48 -11.70 19.63
CA ASP A 48 7.50 -10.34 19.10
C ASP A 48 6.10 -9.72 19.09
N ASN A 49 5.99 -8.50 19.59
CA ASN A 49 4.76 -7.72 19.51
C ASN A 49 4.86 -6.72 18.36
N SER A 50 3.73 -6.46 17.71
CA SER A 50 3.60 -5.41 16.70
C SER A 50 2.37 -4.57 17.01
N ILE A 51 2.39 -3.28 16.68
CA ILE A 51 1.26 -2.39 16.93
C ILE A 51 0.76 -1.86 15.60
N ALA A 52 -0.46 -2.22 15.20
CA ALA A 52 -1.14 -1.61 14.07
C ALA A 52 -1.74 -0.26 14.49
N LEU A 53 -1.52 0.79 13.70
CA LEU A 53 -1.94 2.17 13.97
C LEU A 53 -2.96 2.70 12.95
N GLY A 54 -3.56 1.79 12.19
CA GLY A 54 -4.61 2.08 11.24
C GLY A 54 -4.42 1.40 9.89
N GLN A 55 -5.54 1.29 9.18
CA GLN A 55 -5.61 0.85 7.79
C GLN A 55 -6.30 1.95 6.98
N TYR A 56 -5.78 2.23 5.80
CA TYR A 56 -6.19 3.32 4.93
C TYR A 56 -6.39 2.79 3.51
N GLN A 57 -7.41 3.28 2.82
CA GLN A 57 -7.62 2.98 1.40
C GLN A 57 -6.75 3.83 0.47
N SER A 58 -6.13 4.90 0.98
CA SER A 58 -5.30 5.84 0.23
C SER A 58 -3.89 5.87 0.79
N ARG A 59 -2.91 5.73 -0.11
CA ARG A 59 -1.48 5.85 0.19
C ARG A 59 -1.15 7.17 0.85
N GLU A 60 -1.59 8.29 0.28
CA GLU A 60 -1.30 9.63 0.80
C GLU A 60 -1.78 9.82 2.25
N ARG A 61 -2.95 9.27 2.60
CA ARG A 61 -3.46 9.32 3.98
C ARG A 61 -2.61 8.46 4.93
N ALA A 62 -2.18 7.28 4.48
CA ALA A 62 -1.29 6.42 5.23
C ALA A 62 0.10 7.04 5.42
N GLU A 63 0.67 7.65 4.37
CA GLU A 63 1.97 8.32 4.40
C GLU A 63 1.95 9.52 5.34
N ARG A 64 0.91 10.36 5.30
CA ARG A 64 0.76 11.46 6.27
C ARG A 64 0.69 10.96 7.71
N ARG A 65 -0.02 9.86 7.95
CA ARG A 65 -0.08 9.24 9.27
C ARG A 65 1.29 8.71 9.70
N GLN A 66 1.98 7.99 8.83
CA GLN A 66 3.33 7.48 9.07
C GLN A 66 4.29 8.63 9.38
N ALA A 67 4.29 9.70 8.58
CA ALA A 67 5.14 10.86 8.79
C ALA A 67 4.86 11.55 10.13
N SER A 68 3.58 11.66 10.52
CA SER A 68 3.19 12.21 11.83
C SER A 68 3.74 11.37 12.99
N LEU A 69 3.70 10.04 12.85
CA LEU A 69 4.25 9.10 13.84
C LEU A 69 5.77 9.16 13.92
N VAL A 70 6.45 9.16 12.77
CA VAL A 70 7.91 9.30 12.69
C VAL A 70 8.36 10.64 13.27
N GLY A 71 7.66 11.73 12.96
CA GLY A 71 7.90 13.06 13.53
C GLY A 71 7.70 13.10 15.05
N ALA A 72 6.81 12.27 15.60
CA ALA A 72 6.63 12.09 17.03
C ALA A 72 7.62 11.08 17.67
N GLY A 73 8.57 10.55 16.90
CA GLY A 73 9.62 9.65 17.37
C GLY A 73 9.24 8.17 17.38
N PHE A 74 8.19 7.78 16.67
CA PHE A 74 7.76 6.39 16.54
C PHE A 74 8.19 5.81 15.19
N PRO A 75 8.91 4.66 15.15
CA PRO A 75 9.40 4.06 13.90
C PRO A 75 8.28 3.34 13.13
N ALA A 76 7.24 4.08 12.73
CA ALA A 76 6.10 3.55 12.01
C ALA A 76 6.46 3.19 10.56
N GLN A 77 6.00 2.03 10.13
CA GLN A 77 6.19 1.51 8.78
C GLN A 77 4.85 1.50 8.04
N LEU A 78 4.90 1.82 6.75
CA LEU A 78 3.77 1.75 5.83
C LEU A 78 3.88 0.46 5.02
N LEU A 79 2.93 -0.44 5.23
CA LEU A 79 2.84 -1.71 4.51
C LEU A 79 1.64 -1.68 3.55
N PRO A 80 1.86 -1.71 2.23
CA PRO A 80 0.79 -1.95 1.28
C PRO A 80 0.22 -3.36 1.48
N SER A 81 -1.09 -3.50 1.34
CA SER A 81 -1.85 -4.74 1.53
C SER A 81 -2.75 -4.98 0.33
N GLY A 82 -2.64 -6.16 -0.28
CA GLY A 82 -3.32 -6.53 -1.51
C GLY A 82 -2.54 -7.64 -2.23
N THR A 83 -2.96 -8.05 -3.43
CA THR A 83 -2.25 -9.07 -4.22
C THR A 83 -0.92 -8.58 -4.79
N GLY A 84 -0.58 -7.30 -4.58
CA GLY A 84 0.80 -6.84 -4.46
C GLY A 84 1.64 -6.92 -5.74
N GLN A 85 1.04 -6.65 -6.90
CA GLN A 85 1.79 -6.64 -8.16
C GLN A 85 1.68 -5.24 -8.78
N SER A 86 2.73 -4.41 -8.64
CA SER A 86 2.85 -3.18 -9.43
C SER A 86 2.60 -3.51 -10.90
N ARG A 87 1.64 -2.83 -11.52
CA ARG A 87 1.30 -3.08 -12.92
C ARG A 87 2.05 -2.10 -13.79
N TRP A 88 2.71 -2.64 -14.81
CA TRP A 88 3.46 -1.87 -15.78
C TRP A 88 2.73 -1.87 -17.12
N TRP A 89 2.64 -0.72 -17.76
CA TRP A 89 2.03 -0.55 -19.07
C TRP A 89 3.05 0.02 -20.07
N ILE A 90 3.00 -0.50 -21.29
CA ILE A 90 3.78 -0.01 -22.42
C ILE A 90 2.77 0.39 -23.51
N ASP A 91 2.85 1.64 -23.96
CA ASP A 91 2.12 2.09 -25.15
C ASP A 91 3.00 1.84 -26.37
N VAL A 92 2.45 1.16 -27.38
CA VAL A 92 3.14 0.85 -28.62
C VAL A 92 2.29 1.35 -29.78
N ARG A 93 2.91 2.09 -30.70
CA ARG A 93 2.31 2.40 -32.00
C ARG A 93 2.81 1.37 -33.01
N SER A 94 1.91 0.64 -33.63
CA SER A 94 2.24 -0.39 -34.61
C SER A 94 1.39 -0.25 -35.87
N THR A 95 1.95 -0.62 -37.01
CA THR A 95 1.24 -0.79 -38.28
C THR A 95 0.74 -2.22 -38.49
N ALA A 96 1.14 -3.15 -37.60
CA ALA A 96 0.67 -4.53 -37.65
C ALA A 96 -0.82 -4.62 -37.27
N ALA A 97 -1.52 -5.59 -37.87
CA ALA A 97 -2.91 -5.88 -37.53
C ALA A 97 -3.06 -6.27 -36.05
N ILE A 98 -4.17 -5.87 -35.44
CA ILE A 98 -4.45 -6.08 -34.01
C ILE A 98 -4.42 -7.58 -33.64
N GLY A 99 -4.91 -8.47 -34.51
CA GLY A 99 -4.86 -9.91 -34.27
C GLY A 99 -3.44 -10.46 -34.16
N THR A 100 -2.50 -9.93 -34.95
CA THR A 100 -1.07 -10.28 -34.86
C THR A 100 -0.45 -9.77 -33.57
N LEU A 101 -0.84 -8.57 -33.12
CA LEU A 101 -0.40 -7.99 -31.86
C LEU A 101 -0.93 -8.77 -30.65
N GLN A 102 -2.18 -9.25 -30.71
CA GLN A 102 -2.78 -10.04 -29.64
C GLN A 102 -2.05 -11.38 -29.44
N GLY A 103 -1.74 -12.06 -30.55
CA GLY A 103 -1.00 -13.33 -30.53
C GLY A 103 0.44 -13.17 -30.04
N THR A 104 1.13 -12.10 -30.46
CA THR A 104 2.52 -11.85 -30.03
C THR A 104 2.64 -11.33 -28.61
N ALA A 105 1.68 -10.55 -28.11
CA ALA A 105 1.68 -10.03 -26.75
C ALA A 105 1.08 -10.99 -25.70
N SER A 106 0.54 -12.15 -26.12
CA SER A 106 -0.17 -13.10 -25.24
C SER A 106 -1.21 -12.40 -24.35
N ALA A 107 -1.90 -11.41 -24.91
CA ALA A 107 -2.79 -10.55 -24.14
C ALA A 107 -4.06 -11.31 -23.72
N ALA A 108 -4.23 -11.56 -22.42
CA ALA A 108 -5.39 -12.28 -21.88
C ALA A 108 -6.73 -11.54 -22.05
N ARG A 109 -6.70 -10.22 -22.23
CA ARG A 109 -7.87 -9.38 -22.52
C ARG A 109 -7.52 -8.27 -23.49
N GLN A 110 -8.47 -7.96 -24.37
CA GLN A 110 -8.43 -6.80 -25.25
C GLN A 110 -9.67 -5.93 -25.00
N ARG A 111 -9.47 -4.61 -24.95
CA ARG A 111 -10.55 -3.63 -24.91
C ARG A 111 -10.26 -2.54 -25.93
N SER A 112 -11.12 -2.39 -26.94
CA SER A 112 -11.08 -1.21 -27.82
C SER A 112 -11.54 0.01 -27.03
N LEU A 113 -10.84 1.12 -27.22
CA LEU A 113 -11.19 2.41 -26.65
C LEU A 113 -11.52 3.34 -27.82
N ASP A 114 -12.70 3.97 -27.78
CA ASP A 114 -13.05 5.01 -28.72
C ASP A 114 -12.41 6.33 -28.27
N CYS A 115 -11.50 6.85 -29.08
CA CYS A 115 -10.81 8.10 -28.81
C CYS A 115 -11.76 9.30 -28.75
N ALA A 116 -12.93 9.25 -29.41
CA ALA A 116 -13.92 10.32 -29.36
C ALA A 116 -14.65 10.36 -28.02
N ALA A 117 -14.82 9.22 -27.35
CA ALA A 117 -15.49 9.08 -26.06
C ALA A 117 -14.56 9.33 -24.85
N LEU A 118 -13.25 9.52 -25.10
CA LEU A 118 -12.22 9.72 -24.07
C LEU A 118 -11.73 11.17 -23.96
N ARG A 119 -12.35 12.11 -24.69
CA ARG A 119 -11.99 13.53 -24.68
C ARG A 119 -12.56 14.25 -23.47
#